data_AF-A0A429YHU5-F1
#
_entry.id   AF-A0A429YHU5-F1
#
_cell.length_a   1.000
_cell.length_b   1.000
_cell.length_c   1.000
_cell.angle_alpha   90.00
_cell.angle_beta   90.00
_cell.angle_gamma   90.00
#
_symmetry.space_group_name_H-M   'P 1'
#
loop_
_entity.id
_entity.type
_entity.pdbx_description
1 polymer ?
#
loop_
_entity_poly.entity_id
_entity_poly.type
_entity_poly.pdbx_seq_one_letter_code
_entity_poly.pdbx_strand_id
1 'polypeptide(L)'
;MQYLGVLRGAGDLKCEDEFLARADFDFEGFLTKPGGVTGGGELRMPPEALRLVFGRADLHLLTDDGRRLRLRFSEKQLPPSSGSAHVDVTGDLPSASEWRH
;
A
#
# COMPACT_ATOMS: atom_id res chain seq x y z
N MET A 1 -13.20 -0.95 -14.27
CA MET A 1 -12.95 -1.03 -12.82
C MET A 1 -14.05 -0.25 -12.13
N GLN A 2 -14.60 -0.76 -11.02
CA GLN A 2 -15.60 -0.04 -10.22
C GLN A 2 -14.94 0.40 -8.92
N TYR A 3 -15.04 1.69 -8.59
CA TYR A 3 -14.52 2.23 -7.33
C TYR A 3 -15.33 1.69 -6.14
N LEU A 4 -14.64 1.35 -5.05
CA LEU A 4 -15.21 0.73 -3.84
C LEU A 4 -15.14 1.64 -2.61
N GLY A 5 -14.18 2.56 -2.55
CA GLY A 5 -13.98 3.43 -1.40
C GLY A 5 -12.51 3.59 -1.04
N VAL A 6 -12.26 4.06 0.19
CA VAL A 6 -10.91 4.34 0.69
C VAL A 6 -10.60 3.47 1.91
N LEU A 7 -9.36 3.00 2.00
CA LEU A 7 -8.76 2.33 3.15
C LEU A 7 -7.60 3.19 3.66
N ARG A 8 -7.70 3.65 4.91
CA ARG A 8 -6.69 4.48 5.57
C ARG A 8 -6.24 3.85 6.87
N GLY A 9 -4.98 4.06 7.22
CA GLY A 9 -4.45 3.61 8.49
C GLY A 9 -2.94 3.73 8.55
N ALA A 10 -2.37 2.98 9.48
CA ALA A 10 -0.94 2.82 9.63
C ALA A 10 -0.59 1.33 9.71
N GLY A 11 0.67 1.03 9.45
CA GLY A 11 1.17 -0.34 9.50
C GLY A 11 2.68 -0.41 9.43
N ASP A 12 3.16 -1.62 9.61
CA ASP A 12 4.57 -1.95 9.55
C ASP A 12 4.91 -2.43 8.14
N LEU A 13 5.78 -1.69 7.46
CA LEU A 13 6.35 -2.12 6.20
C LEU A 13 7.41 -3.18 6.46
N LYS A 14 7.25 -4.33 5.80
CA LYS A 14 8.10 -5.50 5.93
C LYS A 14 8.62 -5.96 4.58
N CYS A 15 9.82 -6.51 4.59
CA CYS A 15 10.35 -7.36 3.53
C CYS A 15 10.46 -8.76 4.10
N GLU A 16 9.70 -9.70 3.55
CA GLU A 16 9.48 -11.00 4.20
C GLU A 16 8.97 -10.84 5.64
N ASP A 17 9.77 -11.23 6.64
CA ASP A 17 9.49 -11.07 8.08
C ASP A 17 10.31 -9.95 8.73
N GLU A 18 11.21 -9.29 7.98
CA GLU A 18 12.03 -8.19 8.46
C GLU A 18 11.24 -6.87 8.48
N PHE A 19 11.22 -6.21 9.64
CA PHE A 19 10.67 -4.87 9.79
C PHE A 19 11.60 -3.83 9.13
N LEU A 20 11.05 -3.00 8.25
CA LEU A 20 11.77 -1.94 7.57
C LEU A 20 11.43 -0.55 8.12
N ALA A 21 10.15 -0.24 8.23
CA ALA A 21 9.69 1.07 8.67
C ALA A 21 8.21 1.07 9.07
N ARG A 22 7.82 2.06 9.87
CA ARG A 22 6.42 2.41 10.07
C ARG A 22 5.93 3.29 8.92
N ALA A 23 4.71 3.07 8.43
CA ALA A 23 4.12 3.87 7.37
C ALA A 23 2.64 4.17 7.62
N ASP A 24 2.23 5.37 7.22
CA ASP A 24 0.82 5.73 7.05
C ASP A 24 0.40 5.47 5.60
N PHE A 25 -0.87 5.17 5.37
CA PHE A 25 -1.37 4.91 4.03
C PHE A 25 -2.76 5.47 3.78
N ASP A 26 -3.02 5.78 2.51
CA ASP A 26 -4.32 6.20 1.98
C ASP A 26 -4.53 5.51 0.62
N PHE A 27 -5.33 4.44 0.61
CA PHE A 27 -5.52 3.58 -0.56
C PHE A 27 -6.96 3.61 -1.06
N GLU A 28 -7.12 3.74 -2.36
CA GLU A 28 -8.39 3.58 -3.06
C GLU A 28 -8.58 2.12 -3.49
N GLY A 29 -9.80 1.61 -3.36
CA GLY A 29 -10.17 0.25 -3.75
C GLY A 29 -10.94 0.21 -5.06
N PHE A 30 -10.65 -0.80 -5.89
CA PHE A 30 -11.31 -1.01 -7.17
C PHE A 30 -11.65 -2.48 -7.39
N LEU A 31 -12.90 -2.74 -7.77
CA LEU A 31 -13.34 -4.03 -8.27
C LEU A 31 -12.90 -4.22 -9.73
N THR A 32 -12.21 -5.32 -9.98
CA THR A 32 -11.74 -5.77 -11.29
C THR A 32 -12.55 -6.98 -11.76
N LYS A 33 -12.57 -7.25 -13.07
CA LYS A 33 -13.17 -8.50 -13.59
C LYS A 33 -12.12 -9.62 -13.52
N PRO A 34 -12.48 -10.85 -13.09
CA PRO A 34 -13.81 -11.38 -12.80
C PRO A 34 -14.20 -11.38 -11.30
N GLY A 35 -13.93 -10.31 -10.55
CA GLY A 35 -14.37 -10.14 -9.15
C GLY A 35 -13.25 -9.89 -8.12
N GLY A 36 -12.00 -9.74 -8.56
CA GLY A 36 -10.88 -9.43 -7.67
C GLY A 36 -10.87 -7.95 -7.25
N VAL A 37 -10.40 -7.67 -6.03
CA VAL A 37 -10.16 -6.31 -5.56
C VAL A 37 -8.68 -5.97 -5.76
N THR A 38 -8.42 -4.83 -6.38
CA THR A 38 -7.09 -4.19 -6.42
C THR A 38 -7.20 -2.83 -5.76
N GLY A 39 -6.09 -2.32 -5.23
CA GLY A 39 -6.03 -0.97 -4.73
C GLY A 39 -4.87 -0.18 -5.33
N GLY A 40 -4.89 1.12 -5.09
CA GLY A 40 -3.78 1.99 -5.38
C GLY A 40 -3.88 3.25 -4.52
N GLY A 41 -2.74 3.86 -4.19
CA GLY A 41 -2.78 5.10 -3.43
C GLY A 41 -1.43 5.47 -2.86
N GLU A 42 -1.46 6.27 -1.81
CA GLU A 42 -0.26 6.87 -1.23
C GLU A 42 0.22 6.09 -0.01
N LEU A 43 1.52 5.81 0.01
CA LEU A 43 2.25 5.33 1.17
C LEU A 43 3.14 6.47 1.68
N ARG A 44 3.07 6.78 2.98
CA ARG A 44 3.83 7.85 3.64
C ARG A 44 4.74 7.31 4.73
N MET A 45 5.99 7.73 4.71
CA MET A 45 6.99 7.41 5.73
C MET A 45 8.15 8.43 5.67
N PRO A 46 9.08 8.45 6.64
CA PRO A 46 10.23 9.34 6.57
C PRO A 46 11.01 9.17 5.25
N PRO A 47 11.49 10.26 4.60
CA PRO A 47 12.15 10.18 3.30
C PRO A 47 13.34 9.21 3.25
N GLU A 48 14.09 9.10 4.34
CA GLU A 48 15.19 8.15 4.48
C GLU A 48 14.71 6.70 4.41
N ALA A 49 13.61 6.37 5.08
CA ALA A 49 13.00 5.04 5.04
C ALA A 49 12.45 4.76 3.65
N LEU A 50 11.75 5.73 3.05
CA LEU A 50 11.16 5.57 1.73
C LEU A 50 12.23 5.30 0.66
N ARG A 51 13.36 5.99 0.73
CA ARG A 51 14.51 5.76 -0.17
C ARG A 51 15.13 4.38 -0.03
N LEU A 52 15.12 3.78 1.16
CA LEU A 52 15.67 2.44 1.41
C LEU A 52 14.79 1.32 0.82
N VAL A 53 13.48 1.56 0.73
CA VAL A 53 12.50 0.57 0.29
C VAL A 53 12.05 0.76 -1.16
N PHE A 54 12.21 1.96 -1.71
CA PHE A 54 11.78 2.28 -3.07
C PHE A 54 12.40 1.32 -4.12
N GLY A 55 11.55 0.86 -5.04
CA GLY A 55 11.95 -0.07 -6.10
C GLY A 55 12.01 -1.55 -5.70
N ARG A 56 11.86 -1.88 -4.41
CA ARG A 56 11.68 -3.27 -3.97
C ARG A 56 10.32 -3.83 -4.42
N ALA A 57 10.28 -5.13 -4.72
CA ALA A 57 9.10 -5.82 -5.24
C ALA A 57 8.50 -6.84 -4.26
N ASP A 58 9.17 -7.06 -3.13
CA ASP A 58 8.88 -8.04 -2.07
C ASP A 58 8.29 -7.40 -0.81
N LEU A 59 7.80 -6.16 -0.94
CA LEU A 59 7.26 -5.39 0.17
C LEU A 59 5.84 -5.80 0.54
N HIS A 60 5.62 -5.94 1.84
CA HIS A 60 4.32 -6.16 2.44
C HIS A 60 4.08 -5.15 3.55
N LEU A 61 2.89 -4.55 3.59
CA LEU A 61 2.42 -3.74 4.71
C LEU A 61 1.57 -4.64 5.61
N LEU A 62 2.00 -4.82 6.85
CA LEU A 62 1.18 -5.39 7.90
C LEU A 62 0.45 -4.24 8.59
N THR A 63 -0.82 -4.08 8.29
CA THR A 63 -1.65 -3.01 8.86
C THR A 63 -1.95 -3.28 10.33
N ASP A 64 -2.26 -2.23 11.09
CA ASP A 64 -2.63 -2.36 12.52
C ASP A 64 -3.89 -3.20 12.74
N ASP A 65 -4.80 -3.25 11.75
CA ASP A 65 -5.99 -4.12 11.79
C ASP A 65 -5.68 -5.57 11.36
N GLY A 66 -4.40 -5.90 11.13
CA GLY A 66 -3.91 -7.27 10.92
C GLY A 66 -3.90 -7.76 9.48
N ARG A 67 -4.09 -6.88 8.49
CA ARG A 67 -4.08 -7.24 7.07
C ARG A 67 -2.67 -7.26 6.53
N ARG A 68 -2.38 -8.21 5.63
CA ARG A 68 -1.12 -8.27 4.89
C ARG A 68 -1.34 -7.80 3.45
N LEU A 69 -0.97 -6.56 3.17
CA LEU A 69 -1.09 -5.96 1.85
C LEU A 69 0.24 -6.05 1.11
N ARG A 70 0.24 -6.52 -0.14
CA ARG A 70 1.42 -6.49 -1.00
C ARG A 70 1.47 -5.16 -1.74
N LEU A 71 2.64 -4.51 -1.69
CA LEU A 71 2.86 -3.20 -2.28
C LEU A 71 3.78 -3.30 -3.48
N ARG A 72 3.48 -2.51 -4.52
CA ARG A 72 4.37 -2.29 -5.66
C ARG A 72 4.40 -0.80 -5.98
N PHE A 73 5.58 -0.18 -5.97
CA PHE A 73 5.69 1.22 -6.38
C PHE A 73 5.24 1.41 -7.84
N SER A 74 4.30 2.33 -8.04
CA SER A 74 3.78 2.69 -9.36
C SER A 74 4.69 3.72 -10.04
N GLU A 75 5.44 4.49 -9.25
CA GLU A 75 6.37 5.51 -9.72
C GLU A 75 7.69 4.91 -10.21
N LYS A 76 8.27 5.52 -11.25
CA LYS A 76 9.59 5.12 -11.79
C LYS A 76 10.76 5.82 -11.11
N GLN A 77 10.50 6.95 -10.45
CA GLN A 77 11.51 7.78 -9.82
C GLN A 77 10.94 8.35 -8.53
N LEU A 78 11.75 8.39 -7.47
CA LEU A 78 11.39 8.99 -6.20
C LEU A 78 12.23 10.25 -5.97
N PRO A 79 11.61 11.43 -5.78
CA PRO A 79 12.35 12.63 -5.41
C PRO A 79 13.14 12.43 -4.10
N PRO A 80 14.38 12.95 -3.97
CA PRO A 80 15.24 12.68 -2.81
C PRO A 80 14.69 13.10 -1.45
N SER A 81 13.73 14.03 -1.43
CA SER A 81 13.06 14.56 -0.24
C SER A 81 11.59 14.13 -0.16
N SER A 82 11.16 13.16 -0.96
CA SER A 82 9.77 12.70 -0.92
C SER A 82 9.51 11.91 0.36
N GLY A 83 8.48 12.32 1.11
CA GLY A 83 7.94 11.55 2.24
C GLY A 83 6.75 10.68 1.84
N SER A 84 6.40 10.65 0.55
CA SER A 84 5.31 9.82 0.03
C SER A 84 5.63 9.22 -1.34
N ALA A 85 4.97 8.11 -1.66
CA ALA A 85 5.04 7.48 -2.98
C ALA A 85 3.73 6.77 -3.31
N HIS A 86 3.39 6.71 -4.59
CA HIS A 86 2.26 5.93 -5.08
C HIS A 86 2.63 4.45 -5.22
N VAL A 87 1.72 3.62 -4.74
CA VAL A 87 1.82 2.17 -4.79
C VAL A 87 0.54 1.56 -5.35
N ASP A 88 0.70 0.51 -6.14
CA ASP A 88 -0.34 -0.46 -6.44
C ASP A 88 -0.42 -1.46 -5.28
N VAL A 89 -1.63 -1.81 -4.87
CA VAL A 89 -1.90 -2.62 -3.68
C VAL A 89 -2.68 -3.87 -4.06
N THR A 90 -2.22 -5.02 -3.56
CA THR A 90 -2.88 -6.34 -3.69
C THR A 90 -2.75 -7.11 -2.36
N GLY A 91 -3.19 -8.37 -2.33
CA GLY A 91 -3.15 -9.20 -1.11
C GLY A 91 -4.47 -9.14 -0.36
N ASP A 92 -4.42 -9.03 0.97
CA ASP A 92 -5.58 -9.15 1.87
C ASP A 92 -6.41 -7.86 1.94
N LEU A 93 -6.73 -7.29 0.77
CA LEU A 93 -7.65 -6.17 0.65
C LEU A 93 -9.06 -6.57 1.12
N PRO A 94 -9.83 -5.63 1.69
CA PRO A 94 -11.22 -5.90 2.06
C PRO A 94 -12.02 -6.39 0.84
N SER A 95 -12.98 -7.28 1.08
CA SER A 95 -13.96 -7.66 0.07
C SER A 95 -14.79 -6.46 -0.35
N ALA A 96 -15.36 -6.48 -1.56
CA ALA A 96 -16.09 -5.34 -2.11
C ALA A 96 -17.19 -4.77 -1.20
N SER A 97 -17.84 -5.60 -0.38
CA SER A 97 -18.88 -5.20 0.57
C SER A 97 -18.37 -4.51 1.84
N GLU A 98 -17.06 -4.61 2.13
CA GLU A 98 -16.46 -4.05 3.36
C GLU A 98 -15.91 -2.63 3.17
N TRP A 99 -15.81 -2.16 1.93
CA TRP A 99 -15.36 -0.80 1.64
C TRP A 99 -16.45 0.22 2.00
N ARG A 100 -16.02 1.35 2.56
CA ARG A 100 -16.89 2.48 2.90
C ARG A 100 -16.57 3.66 1.98
N HIS A 101 -17.59 4.14 1.27
CA HIS A 101 -17.53 5.35 0.43
C HIS A 101 -17.70 6.61 1.27
#